data_AF-A0A4V6E1P1-F1
#
_entry.id   AF-A0A4V6E1P1-F1
#
_cell.length_a   1.000
_cell.length_b   1.000
_cell.length_c   1.000
_cell.angle_alpha   90.00
_cell.angle_beta   90.00
_cell.angle_gamma   90.00
#
_symmetry.space_group_name_H-M   'P 1'
#
loop_
_entity.id
_entity.type
_entity.pdbx_description
1 polymer ?
#
loop_
_entity_poly.entity_id
_entity_poly.type
_entity_poly.pdbx_seq_one_letter_code
_entity_poly.pdbx_strand_id
1 'polypeptide(L)'
;MYRASDRVDNEAWIELLDEACASLDLDDETRSTAVDLFLSRAPDDDRGKRVAAAASLYAAGLIRGEERSQSAVADAMDVSRLSVQKRWKPILEDAGFSPPSW
;
A
#
# COMPACT_ATOMS: atom_id res chain seq x y z
N MET A 1 5.77 -13.04 5.86
CA MET A 1 4.91 -13.30 7.03
C MET A 1 5.34 -12.35 8.13
N TYR A 2 4.45 -11.49 8.62
CA TYR A 2 4.72 -10.49 9.66
C TYR A 2 4.20 -10.99 11.02
N ARG A 3 4.72 -10.48 12.14
CA ARG A 3 4.33 -10.83 13.50
C ARG A 3 3.12 -10.03 13.96
N ALA A 4 2.40 -10.53 14.97
CA ALA A 4 1.30 -9.78 15.59
C ALA A 4 1.76 -8.41 16.17
N SER A 5 3.01 -8.33 16.65
CA SER A 5 3.62 -7.07 17.09
C SER A 5 3.69 -6.04 15.97
N ASP A 6 3.92 -6.47 14.72
CA ASP A 6 4.12 -5.56 13.59
C ASP A 6 2.85 -4.77 13.28
N ARG A 7 1.66 -5.32 13.57
CA ARG A 7 0.40 -4.56 13.48
C ARG A 7 0.32 -3.44 14.51
N VAL A 8 0.75 -3.72 15.74
CA VAL A 8 0.75 -2.73 16.83
C VAL A 8 1.78 -1.63 16.53
N ASP A 9 2.99 -2.02 16.11
CA ASP A 9 4.08 -1.08 15.80
C ASP A 9 3.80 -0.16 14.60
N ASN A 10 2.78 -0.50 13.80
CA ASN A 10 2.39 0.24 12.61
C ASN A 10 0.92 0.68 12.61
N GLU A 11 0.28 0.73 13.76
CA GLU A 11 -1.14 1.10 13.91
C GLU A 11 -1.49 2.41 13.19
N ALA A 12 -0.70 3.48 13.41
CA ALA A 12 -0.91 4.77 12.75
C ALA A 12 -0.85 4.71 11.21
N TRP A 13 -0.07 3.79 10.64
CA TRP A 13 0.02 3.61 9.19
C TRP A 13 -1.14 2.76 8.65
N ILE A 14 -1.65 1.84 9.46
CA ILE A 14 -2.85 1.05 9.14
C ILE A 14 -4.09 1.93 9.18
N GLU A 15 -4.18 2.86 10.13
CA GLU A 15 -5.23 3.88 10.18
C GLU A 15 -5.17 4.79 8.96
N LEU A 16 -3.99 5.29 8.60
CA LEU A 16 -3.82 6.09 7.39
C LEU A 16 -4.23 5.32 6.11
N LEU A 17 -3.92 4.02 6.02
CA LEU A 17 -4.39 3.17 4.93
C LEU A 17 -5.92 3.05 4.90
N ASP A 18 -6.56 2.95 6.06
CA ASP A 18 -8.02 2.91 6.17
C ASP A 18 -8.66 4.19 5.62
N GLU A 19 -8.17 5.35 6.09
CA GLU A 19 -8.63 6.66 5.62
C GLU A 19 -8.44 6.82 4.12
N ALA A 20 -7.29 6.39 3.59
CA ALA A 20 -7.02 6.43 2.16
C ALA A 20 -7.96 5.51 1.37
N CYS A 21 -8.21 4.27 1.83
CA CYS A 21 -9.16 3.36 1.19
C CYS A 21 -10.57 3.95 1.16
N ALA A 22 -11.03 4.52 2.27
CA ALA A 22 -12.33 5.19 2.35
C ALA A 22 -12.41 6.38 1.39
N SER A 23 -11.36 7.22 1.31
CA SER A 23 -11.31 8.37 0.39
C SER A 23 -11.31 7.98 -1.09
N LEU A 24 -10.80 6.79 -1.39
CA LEU A 24 -10.67 6.24 -2.73
C LEU A 24 -11.82 5.30 -3.10
N ASP A 25 -12.81 5.13 -2.22
CA ASP A 25 -13.96 4.23 -2.42
C ASP A 25 -13.47 2.82 -2.80
N LEU A 26 -12.64 2.24 -1.92
CA LEU A 26 -12.08 0.89 -2.03
C LEU A 26 -12.70 -0.03 -0.98
N ASP A 27 -12.85 -1.31 -1.32
CA ASP A 27 -13.45 -2.30 -0.44
C ASP A 27 -12.53 -2.78 0.70
N ASP A 28 -13.13 -3.43 1.70
CA ASP A 28 -12.42 -3.96 2.88
C ASP A 28 -11.37 -5.01 2.51
N GLU A 29 -11.58 -5.74 1.42
CA GLU A 29 -10.65 -6.75 0.92
C GLU A 29 -9.39 -6.12 0.31
N THR A 30 -9.54 -5.01 -0.41
CA THR A 30 -8.44 -4.19 -0.94
C THR A 30 -7.67 -3.56 0.21
N ARG A 31 -8.37 -3.03 1.22
CA ARG A 31 -7.75 -2.54 2.45
C ARG A 31 -6.94 -3.64 3.15
N SER A 32 -7.53 -4.82 3.38
CA SER A 32 -6.84 -5.93 4.06
C SER A 32 -5.60 -6.36 3.27
N THR A 33 -5.71 -6.46 1.95
CA THR A 33 -4.58 -6.77 1.05
C THR A 33 -3.50 -5.70 1.17
N ALA A 34 -3.84 -4.42 1.16
CA ALA A 34 -2.88 -3.32 1.29
C ALA A 34 -2.11 -3.37 2.62
N VAL A 35 -2.80 -3.66 3.72
CA VAL A 35 -2.20 -3.81 5.05
C VAL A 35 -1.24 -4.99 5.07
N ASP A 36 -1.62 -6.15 4.54
CA ASP A 36 -0.75 -7.33 4.52
C ASP A 36 0.50 -7.12 3.66
N LEU A 37 0.34 -6.45 2.51
CA LEU A 37 1.45 -6.06 1.63
C LEU A 37 2.38 -5.02 2.26
N PHE A 38 1.86 -4.12 3.09
CA PHE A 38 2.65 -3.13 3.79
C PHE A 38 3.47 -3.79 4.91
N LEU A 39 2.80 -4.56 5.79
CA LEU A 39 3.42 -5.17 6.95
C LEU A 39 4.48 -6.21 6.59
N SER A 40 4.40 -6.83 5.40
CA SER A 40 5.41 -7.80 4.95
C SER A 40 6.80 -7.19 4.72
N ARG A 41 6.90 -5.85 4.60
CA ARG A 41 8.14 -5.14 4.23
C ARG A 41 8.20 -3.70 4.74
N ALA A 42 7.49 -3.41 5.82
CA ALA A 42 7.52 -2.09 6.44
C ALA A 42 8.97 -1.78 6.87
N PRO A 43 9.56 -0.66 6.40
CA PRO A 43 10.89 -0.24 6.85
C PRO A 43 10.81 0.33 8.28
N ASP A 44 11.95 0.57 8.90
CA ASP A 44 12.00 1.09 10.27
C ASP A 44 11.71 2.60 10.36
N ASP A 45 11.91 3.36 9.27
CA ASP A 45 11.73 4.82 9.25
C ASP A 45 10.33 5.27 8.81
N ASP A 46 9.78 6.29 9.47
CA ASP A 46 8.40 6.77 9.24
C ASP A 46 8.13 7.22 7.80
N ARG A 47 9.09 7.92 7.19
CA ARG A 47 8.94 8.38 5.80
C ARG A 47 8.89 7.18 4.84
N GLY A 48 9.75 6.20 5.07
CA GLY A 48 9.77 4.92 4.37
C GLY A 48 8.46 4.18 4.55
N LYS A 49 7.91 4.12 5.77
CA LYS A 49 6.64 3.45 6.09
C LYS A 49 5.48 4.06 5.32
N ARG A 50 5.33 5.39 5.34
CA ARG A 50 4.26 6.08 4.59
C ARG A 50 4.31 5.75 3.10
N VAL A 51 5.50 5.79 2.53
CA VAL A 51 5.70 5.51 1.11
C VAL A 51 5.48 4.02 0.79
N ALA A 52 5.91 3.11 1.67
CA ALA A 52 5.67 1.68 1.54
C ALA A 52 4.16 1.36 1.63
N ALA A 53 3.44 1.99 2.54
CA ALA A 53 1.99 1.89 2.67
C ALA A 53 1.29 2.36 1.39
N ALA A 54 1.61 3.56 0.89
CA ALA A 54 1.02 4.09 -0.34
C ALA A 54 1.28 3.17 -1.55
N ALA A 55 2.49 2.64 -1.69
CA ALA A 55 2.80 1.72 -2.77
C ALA A 55 2.11 0.35 -2.59
N SER A 56 1.86 -0.09 -1.34
CA SER A 56 1.08 -1.30 -1.04
C SER A 56 -0.37 -1.13 -1.44
N LEU A 57 -0.96 0.04 -1.16
CA LEU A 57 -2.34 0.37 -1.53
C LEU A 57 -2.54 0.31 -3.04
N TYR A 58 -1.62 0.92 -3.79
CA TYR A 58 -1.68 0.84 -5.26
C TYR A 58 -1.55 -0.61 -5.76
N ALA A 59 -0.62 -1.40 -5.20
CA ALA A 59 -0.47 -2.81 -5.56
C ALA A 59 -1.71 -3.64 -5.20
N ALA A 60 -2.33 -3.39 -4.05
CA ALA A 60 -3.57 -4.06 -3.63
C ALA A 60 -4.73 -3.75 -4.58
N GLY A 61 -4.91 -2.51 -4.99
CA GLY A 61 -5.92 -2.13 -6.00
C GLY A 61 -5.73 -2.88 -7.32
N LEU A 62 -4.49 -3.06 -7.77
CA LEU A 62 -4.18 -3.89 -8.96
C LEU A 62 -4.56 -5.37 -8.74
N ILE A 63 -4.23 -5.94 -7.58
CA ILE A 63 -4.52 -7.35 -7.25
C ILE A 63 -6.03 -7.59 -7.16
N ARG A 64 -6.78 -6.66 -6.59
CA ARG A 64 -8.22 -6.78 -6.35
C ARG A 64 -9.09 -6.31 -7.51
N GLY A 65 -8.49 -5.67 -8.51
CA GLY A 65 -9.22 -5.09 -9.65
C GLY A 65 -9.92 -3.77 -9.32
N GLU A 66 -9.56 -3.12 -8.21
CA GLU A 66 -10.05 -1.82 -7.77
C GLU A 66 -9.00 -0.72 -8.00
N GLU A 67 -8.38 -0.74 -9.18
CA GLU A 67 -7.32 0.19 -9.54
C GLU A 67 -7.77 1.66 -9.39
N ARG A 68 -6.96 2.45 -8.68
CA ARG A 68 -6.97 3.91 -8.73
C ARG A 68 -5.63 4.40 -9.26
N SER A 69 -5.63 5.60 -9.84
CA SER A 69 -4.40 6.16 -10.39
C SER A 69 -3.32 6.32 -9.30
N GLN A 70 -2.05 6.14 -9.67
CA GLN A 70 -0.92 6.37 -8.75
C GLN A 70 -0.92 7.78 -8.16
N SER A 71 -1.44 8.77 -8.89
CA SER A 71 -1.60 10.14 -8.37
C SER A 71 -2.65 10.21 -7.28
N ALA A 72 -3.83 9.60 -7.47
CA ALA A 72 -4.87 9.58 -6.46
C ALA A 72 -4.42 8.89 -5.17
N VAL A 73 -3.70 7.76 -5.28
CA VAL A 73 -3.09 7.08 -4.12
C VAL A 73 -2.04 7.96 -3.45
N ALA A 74 -1.22 8.66 -4.25
CA ALA A 74 -0.18 9.53 -3.71
C ALA A 74 -0.78 10.74 -2.95
N ASP A 75 -1.84 11.33 -3.48
CA ASP A 75 -2.56 12.44 -2.86
C ASP A 75 -3.24 12.00 -1.56
N ALA A 76 -3.94 10.85 -1.57
CA ALA A 76 -4.60 10.30 -0.38
C ALA A 76 -3.60 9.95 0.74
N MET A 77 -2.37 9.58 0.38
CA MET A 77 -1.34 9.17 1.33
C MET A 77 -0.33 10.27 1.63
N ASP A 78 -0.48 11.49 1.11
CA ASP A 78 0.46 12.61 1.24
C ASP A 78 1.92 12.21 0.90
N VAL A 79 2.10 11.62 -0.28
CA VAL A 79 3.41 11.29 -0.85
C VAL A 79 3.48 11.76 -2.30
N SER A 80 4.68 11.75 -2.89
CA SER A 80 4.77 12.02 -4.33
C SER A 80 4.35 10.82 -5.17
N ARG A 81 3.67 11.06 -6.30
CA ARG A 81 3.38 10.03 -7.32
C ARG A 81 4.62 9.20 -7.68
N LEU A 82 5.77 9.85 -7.85
CA LEU A 82 7.03 9.18 -8.16
C LEU A 82 7.47 8.19 -7.07
N SER A 83 7.13 8.47 -5.80
CA SER A 83 7.43 7.56 -4.69
C SER A 83 6.62 6.27 -4.77
N VAL A 84 5.34 6.35 -5.16
CA VAL A 84 4.49 5.20 -5.47
C VAL A 84 5.04 4.46 -6.67
N GLN A 85 5.25 5.17 -7.80
CA GLN A 85 5.72 4.60 -9.07
C GLN A 85 6.98 3.74 -8.91
N LYS A 86 7.95 4.21 -8.12
CA LYS A 86 9.24 3.53 -7.94
C LYS A 86 9.17 2.28 -7.06
N ARG A 87 8.06 2.06 -6.34
CA ARG A 87 8.03 1.07 -5.26
C ARG A 87 6.97 0.00 -5.41
N TRP A 88 5.92 0.20 -6.23
CA TRP A 88 4.83 -0.78 -6.37
C TRP A 88 5.19 -2.08 -7.06
N LYS A 89 6.12 -2.06 -8.04
CA LYS A 89 6.44 -3.27 -8.82
C LYS A 89 7.02 -4.40 -7.96
N PRO A 90 8.07 -4.16 -7.13
CA PRO A 90 8.58 -5.22 -6.25
C PRO A 90 7.53 -5.78 -5.28
N ILE A 91 6.60 -4.95 -4.81
CA ILE A 91 5.51 -5.35 -3.88
C ILE A 91 4.63 -6.41 -4.53
N LEU A 92 4.25 -6.13 -5.78
CA LEU A 92 3.36 -6.96 -6.55
C LEU A 92 4.05 -8.28 -6.91
N GLU A 93 5.33 -8.21 -7.27
CA GLU A 93 6.19 -9.37 -7.56
C GLU A 93 6.38 -10.26 -6.32
N ASP A 94 6.68 -9.68 -5.17
CA ASP A 94 6.84 -10.40 -3.89
C ASP A 94 5.54 -11.08 -3.44
N ALA A 95 4.39 -10.54 -3.84
CA ALA A 95 3.08 -11.14 -3.62
C ALA A 95 2.75 -12.26 -4.63
N GLY A 96 3.65 -12.56 -5.56
CA GLY A 96 3.50 -13.63 -6.57
C GLY A 96 2.78 -13.19 -7.85
N PHE A 97 2.58 -11.89 -8.06
CA PHE A 97 1.90 -11.35 -9.25
C PHE A 97 2.91 -10.76 -10.23
N SER A 98 2.62 -10.84 -11.53
CA SER A 98 3.46 -10.21 -12.56
C SER A 98 2.99 -8.78 -12.83
N PRO A 99 3.89 -7.78 -12.79
CA PRO A 99 3.51 -6.41 -13.11
C PRO A 99 3.10 -6.30 -14.58
N PRO A 100 2.10 -5.45 -14.89
CA PRO A 100 1.75 -5.15 -16.27
C PRO A 100 2.94 -4.55 -17.04
N SER A 101 2.97 -4.81 -18.35
CA SER A 101 4.04 -4.38 -19.27
C SER A 101 3.85 -2.98 -19.87
N TRP A 102 2.76 -2.30 -19.54
CA TRP A 102 2.41 -0.98 -20.05
C TRP A 102 3.03 0.18 -19.27
#